data_AF-A0AAV6YX79-F1
#
_entry.id   AF-A0AAV6YX79-F1
#
_cell.length_a   1.000
_cell.length_b   1.000
_cell.length_c   1.000
_cell.angle_alpha   90.00
_cell.angle_beta   90.00
_cell.angle_gamma   90.00
#
_symmetry.space_group_name_H-M   'P 1'
#
loop_
_entity.id
_entity.type
_entity.pdbx_description
1 polymer ?
#
loop_
_entity_poly.entity_id
_entity_poly.type
_entity_poly.pdbx_seq_one_letter_code
_entity_poly.pdbx_strand_id
1 'polypeptide(L)' 'IRVDSPADAILYDTAAVVPGKPILRDMVFSPDWQSVYILSEKQVSRVPVESCQRYNTCGECLGSGDPHCGWCVLHS' A
#
# COMPACT_ATOMS: atom_id res chain seq x y z
N ILE A 1 -2.81 12.93 7.73
CA ILE A 1 -1.44 13.29 7.29
C ILE A 1 -1.59 14.27 6.15
N ARG A 2 -1.22 15.54 6.36
CA ARG A 2 -1.09 16.52 5.28
C ARG A 2 0.38 16.48 4.89
N VAL A 3 0.64 16.22 3.61
CA VAL A 3 1.99 16.31 3.05
C VAL A 3 2.09 17.74 2.52
N ASP A 4 2.87 18.58 3.20
CA ASP A 4 2.98 20.00 2.87
C ASP A 4 3.96 20.24 1.69
N SER A 5 4.91 19.31 1.46
CA SER A 5 5.78 19.28 0.29
C SER A 5 5.92 17.86 -0.27
N PRO A 6 5.93 17.65 -1.61
CA PRO A 6 6.21 16.35 -2.21
C PRO A 6 7.56 15.75 -1.78
N ALA A 7 8.52 16.58 -1.35
CA ALA A 7 9.80 16.14 -0.80
C ALA A 7 9.66 15.46 0.58
N ASP A 8 8.57 15.70 1.30
CA ASP A 8 8.29 15.11 2.61
C ASP A 8 7.58 13.75 2.48
N ALA A 9 7.16 13.36 1.27
CA ALA A 9 6.59 12.06 0.98
C ALA A 9 7.66 11.10 0.45
N ILE A 10 7.76 9.95 1.10
CA ILE A 10 8.65 8.87 0.68
C ILE A 10 7.80 7.84 -0.07
N LEU A 11 8.21 7.52 -1.30
CA LEU A 11 7.66 6.38 -2.03
C LEU A 11 8.22 5.10 -1.42
N TYR A 12 7.36 4.26 -0.85
CA TYR A 12 7.77 2.99 -0.25
C TYR A 12 7.39 1.76 -1.11
N ASP A 13 6.36 1.84 -1.95
CA ASP A 13 5.96 0.72 -2.82
C ASP A 13 5.31 1.18 -4.12
N THR A 14 5.28 0.29 -5.12
CA THR A 14 4.54 0.47 -6.37
C THR A 14 3.79 -0.82 -6.69
N ALA A 15 2.45 -0.74 -6.75
CA ALA A 15 1.61 -1.88 -7.07
C ALA A 15 0.94 -1.71 -8.44
N ALA A 16 1.06 -2.74 -9.29
CA ALA A 16 0.29 -2.80 -10.53
C ALA A 16 -1.16 -3.21 -10.21
N VAL A 17 -2.07 -2.23 -10.21
CA VAL A 17 -3.50 -2.47 -9.91
C VAL A 17 -4.24 -3.04 -11.10
N VAL A 18 -4.11 -2.40 -12.27
CA VAL A 18 -4.66 -2.87 -13.55
C VAL A 18 -3.58 -2.73 -14.63
N PRO A 19 -3.03 -3.85 -15.16
CA PRO A 19 -1.92 -3.80 -16.10
C PRO A 19 -2.22 -2.95 -17.34
N GLY A 20 -1.38 -1.95 -17.61
CA GLY A 20 -1.45 -1.12 -18.81
C GLY A 20 -2.70 -0.23 -18.92
N LYS A 21 -3.44 -0.03 -17.82
CA LYS A 21 -4.63 0.85 -17.80
C LYS A 21 -4.43 2.02 -16.83
N PRO A 22 -4.89 3.23 -17.20
CA PRO A 22 -4.85 4.37 -16.31
C PRO A 22 -5.80 4.17 -15.12
N ILE A 23 -5.37 4.67 -13.97
CA ILE A 23 -6.17 4.71 -12.74
C ILE A 23 -6.95 6.03 -12.71
N LEU A 24 -8.24 5.96 -12.40
CA LEU A 24 -9.09 7.13 -12.18
C LEU A 24 -8.76 7.76 -10.81
N ARG A 25 -8.93 9.08 -10.70
CA ARG A 25 -8.51 9.85 -9.50
C ARG A 25 -9.24 9.45 -8.23
N ASP A 26 -10.46 8.95 -8.39
CA ASP A 26 -11.31 8.58 -7.27
C ASP A 26 -10.78 7.29 -6.62
N MET A 27 -10.40 7.41 -5.35
CA MET A 27 -9.97 6.33 -4.49
C MET A 27 -10.65 6.50 -3.14
N VAL A 28 -11.09 5.40 -2.54
CA VAL A 28 -11.72 5.44 -1.21
C VAL A 28 -11.23 4.28 -0.35
N PHE A 29 -10.98 4.55 0.92
CA PHE A 29 -10.71 3.50 1.89
C PHE A 29 -11.98 2.66 2.12
N SER A 30 -11.79 1.37 2.37
CA SER A 30 -12.84 0.52 2.94
C SER A 30 -13.23 1.03 4.34
N PRO A 31 -14.45 0.72 4.82
CA PRO A 31 -14.91 1.18 6.13
C PRO A 31 -14.01 0.78 7.30
N ASP A 32 -13.31 -0.35 7.17
CA ASP A 32 -12.34 -0.88 8.13
C ASP A 32 -10.90 -0.39 7.90
N TRP A 33 -10.68 0.47 6.90
CA TRP A 33 -9.37 1.03 6.53
C TRP A 33 -8.31 0.02 6.08
N GLN A 34 -8.67 -1.25 5.87
CA GLN A 34 -7.72 -2.30 5.46
C GLN A 34 -7.48 -2.34 3.94
N SER A 35 -8.25 -1.60 3.16
CA SER A 35 -8.11 -1.59 1.71
C SER A 35 -8.46 -0.25 1.11
N VAL A 36 -7.94 0.01 -0.08
CA VAL A 36 -8.34 1.12 -0.94
C VAL A 36 -9.02 0.54 -2.17
N TYR A 37 -10.21 1.05 -2.48
CA TYR A 37 -10.88 0.79 -3.75
C TYR A 37 -10.33 1.76 -4.79
N ILE A 38 -9.74 1.19 -5.84
CA ILE A 38 -9.13 1.93 -6.93
C ILE A 38 -9.92 1.66 -8.21
N LEU A 39 -10.30 2.75 -8.87
CA LEU A 39 -11.13 2.71 -10.05
C LEU A 39 -10.28 2.77 -11.33
N SER A 40 -10.67 1.98 -12.32
CA SER A 40 -10.24 2.08 -13.71
C SER A 40 -11.47 2.17 -14.61
N GLU A 41 -11.29 2.38 -15.91
CA GLU A 41 -12.42 2.53 -16.86
C GLU A 41 -13.44 1.39 -16.81
N LYS A 42 -13.00 0.14 -16.58
CA LYS A 42 -13.85 -1.06 -16.69
C LYS A 42 -13.77 -2.00 -15.49
N GLN A 43 -13.02 -1.64 -14.45
CA GLN A 43 -12.77 -2.50 -13.30
C GLN A 43 -12.58 -1.68 -12.03
N VAL A 44 -13.14 -2.20 -10.93
CA VAL A 44 -12.84 -1.75 -9.57
C VAL A 44 -11.93 -2.79 -8.94
N SER A 45 -10.80 -2.34 -8.38
CA SER A 45 -9.86 -3.20 -7.69
C SER A 45 -9.82 -2.85 -6.21
N ARG A 46 -9.94 -3.85 -5.33
CA ARG A 46 -9.72 -3.70 -3.89
C ARG A 46 -8.27 -4.05 -3.59
N VAL A 47 -7.48 -3.07 -3.18
CA VAL A 47 -6.05 -3.22 -2.92
C VAL A 47 -5.82 -3.10 -1.41
N PRO A 48 -5.14 -4.05 -0.75
CA PRO A 48 -4.83 -3.93 0.67
C PRO A 48 -3.90 -2.74 0.91
N VAL A 49 -4.05 -2.07 2.06
CA VAL A 49 -3.19 -0.91 2.41
C VAL A 49 -1.76 -1.36 2.69
N GLU A 50 -1.62 -2.56 3.24
CA GLU A 50 -0.38 -3.18 3.66
C GLU A 50 -0.24 -4.58 3.05
N SER A 51 1.00 -5.00 2.81
CA SER A 51 1.30 -6.35 2.32
C SER A 51 2.48 -6.99 3.05
N CYS A 52 2.64 -6.67 4.33
CA CYS A 52 3.82 -7.01 5.13
C CYS A 52 4.19 -8.50 5.16
N GLN A 53 3.20 -9.38 4.97
CA GLN A 53 3.41 -10.83 4.87
C GLN A 53 4.29 -11.25 3.67
N ARG A 54 4.52 -10.37 2.70
CA ARG A 54 5.46 -10.60 1.59
C ARG A 54 6.92 -10.65 2.05
N TYR A 55 7.23 -10.08 3.22
CA TYR A 55 8.58 -10.01 3.77
C TYR A 55 8.81 -11.19 4.72
N ASN A 56 9.79 -12.03 4.41
CA ASN A 56 10.01 -13.30 5.12
C ASN A 56 11.10 -13.19 6.19
N THR A 57 11.75 -12.03 6.29
CA THR A 57 12.75 -11.76 7.31
C THR A 57 12.52 -10.41 7.96
N CYS A 58 12.99 -10.28 9.21
CA CYS A 58 12.97 -9.01 9.94
C CYS A 58 13.65 -7.88 9.14
N GLY A 59 14.78 -8.18 8.51
CA GLY A 59 15.52 -7.22 7.69
C GLY A 59 14.74 -6.75 6.48
N GLU A 60 14.07 -7.65 5.76
CA GLU A 60 13.20 -7.29 4.63
C GLU A 60 11.98 -6.47 5.10
N CYS A 61 11.33 -6.87 6.19
CA CYS A 61 10.13 -6.21 6.70
C CYS A 61 10.42 -4.78 7.16
N LEU A 62 11.41 -4.60 8.04
CA LEU A 62 11.79 -3.28 8.53
C LEU A 62 12.52 -2.44 7.48
N GLY A 63 13.24 -3.10 6.57
CA GLY A 63 13.92 -2.45 5.45
C GLY A 63 12.99 -1.94 4.35
N SER A 64 11.72 -2.38 4.34
CA SER A 64 10.72 -1.90 3.37
C SER A 64 10.38 -0.42 3.51
N GLY A 65 10.48 0.12 4.73
CA GLY A 65 10.06 1.49 5.05
C GLY A 65 8.53 1.69 5.01
N ASP A 66 7.74 0.64 4.85
CA ASP A 66 6.28 0.73 4.93
C ASP A 66 5.85 0.97 6.40
N PRO A 67 5.17 2.08 6.72
CA PRO A 67 4.80 2.43 8.09
C PRO A 67 3.78 1.47 8.72
N HIS A 68 3.13 0.62 7.94
CA HIS A 68 2.20 -0.40 8.45
C HIS A 68 2.92 -1.70 8.86
N CYS A 69 4.19 -1.86 8.44
CA CYS A 69 4.93 -3.09 8.65
C CYS A 69 5.80 -3.06 9.91
N GLY A 70 5.76 -4.17 10.63
CA GLY A 70 6.58 -4.43 11.81
C GLY A 70 6.88 -5.92 11.92
N TRP A 71 7.97 -6.26 12.60
CA TRP A 71 8.37 -7.65 12.77
C TRP A 71 7.89 -8.23 14.10
N CYS A 72 6.96 -9.19 14.04
CA CYS A 72 6.50 -9.90 15.23
C CYS A 72 7.46 -11.05 15.57
N VAL A 73 8.48 -10.76 16.37
CA VAL A 73 9.59 -11.69 16.70
C VAL A 73 9.11 -13.05 17.23
N LEU A 74 8.02 -13.09 17.99
CA LEU A 74 7.51 -14.30 18.64
C LEU A 74 6.54 -15.11 17.76
N HIS A 75 6.25 -14.67 16.54
CA HIS A 75 5.31 -15.29 15.62
C HIS A 75 6.00 -15.74 14.32
N SER A 76 7.27 -16.14 14.42
CA SER A 76 8.12 -16.63 13.32
C SER A 76 8.01 -18.13 13.11
#